data_AF-A0A1Z9B2Q2-F1
#
_entry.id   AF-A0A1Z9B2Q2-F1
#
_cell.length_a   1.000
_cell.length_b   1.000
_cell.length_c   1.000
_cell.angle_alpha   90.00
_cell.angle_beta   90.00
_cell.angle_gamma   90.00
#
_symmetry.space_group_name_H-M   'P 1'
#
loop_
_entity.id
_entity.type
_entity.pdbx_description
1 polymer ?
#
loop_
_entity_poly.entity_id
_entity_poly.type
_entity_poly.pdbx_seq_one_letter_code
_entity_poly.pdbx_strand_id
1 'polypeptide(L)'
;MSIKDIKALTFDTGGTILDWHTGFKNAFEKAGKEHNIERNWAEITNELRRKSLKRVLNLGENSPPKYNFDGGHKIALKEVISDYNLNEFTEDNIHDISYRAPHNF
;
A
#
# COMPACT_ATOMS: atom_id res chain seq x y z
N MET A 1 -6.44 -18.39 33.02
CA MET A 1 -5.19 -17.82 32.46
C MET A 1 -5.05 -16.41 32.99
N SER A 2 -3.96 -16.15 33.71
CA SER A 2 -3.55 -14.79 34.05
C SER A 2 -2.68 -14.22 32.94
N ILE A 3 -2.48 -12.90 32.92
CA ILE A 3 -1.56 -12.26 31.97
C ILE A 3 -0.12 -12.80 32.08
N LYS A 4 0.26 -13.33 33.25
CA LYS A 4 1.57 -13.96 33.48
C LYS A 4 1.75 -15.28 32.72
N ASP A 5 0.66 -15.87 32.22
CA ASP A 5 0.68 -17.14 31.50
C ASP A 5 0.88 -16.93 29.97
N ILE A 6 0.83 -15.68 29.49
CA ILE A 6 0.99 -15.33 28.07
C ILE A 6 2.48 -15.29 27.72
N LYS A 7 2.89 -16.07 26.71
CA LYS A 7 4.29 -16.15 26.25
C LYS A 7 4.62 -15.26 25.06
N ALA A 8 3.61 -14.88 24.28
CA ALA A 8 3.79 -14.06 23.10
C ALA A 8 2.56 -13.19 22.86
N LEU A 9 2.81 -11.97 22.39
CA LEU A 9 1.80 -11.07 21.83
C LEU A 9 2.20 -10.82 20.38
N THR A 10 1.33 -11.22 19.46
CA THR A 10 1.51 -10.99 18.02
C THR A 10 0.55 -9.90 17.58
N PHE A 11 1.07 -8.91 16.87
CA PHE A 11 0.29 -7.78 16.40
C PHE A 11 0.21 -7.82 14.89
N ASP A 12 -1.00 -7.67 14.36
CA ASP A 12 -1.15 -7.18 13.00
C ASP A 12 -0.52 -5.78 12.92
N THR A 13 0.08 -5.42 11.80
CA THR A 13 0.83 -4.15 11.69
C THR A 13 0.01 -3.05 11.02
N GLY A 14 -0.73 -3.38 9.96
CA GLY A 14 -1.44 -2.39 9.15
C GLY A 14 -2.68 -1.84 9.86
N GLY A 15 -2.60 -0.62 10.38
CA GLY A 15 -3.72 0.07 11.04
C GLY A 15 -3.82 -0.21 12.55
N THR A 16 -3.18 -1.27 13.04
CA THR A 16 -3.01 -1.52 14.48
C THR A 16 -1.76 -0.82 15.02
N ILE A 17 -0.64 -0.92 14.31
CA ILE A 17 0.64 -0.30 14.70
C ILE A 17 0.98 0.87 13.78
N LEU A 18 0.78 0.69 12.47
CA LEU A 18 1.20 1.65 11.43
C LEU A 18 0.01 2.47 10.92
N ASP A 19 0.21 3.80 10.81
CA ASP A 19 -0.72 4.70 10.09
C ASP A 19 -0.44 4.64 8.58
N TRP A 20 -0.90 3.54 7.98
CA TRP A 20 -0.75 3.31 6.54
C TRP A 20 -1.43 4.38 5.69
N HIS A 21 -2.53 4.96 6.17
CA HIS A 21 -3.32 5.88 5.36
C HIS A 21 -2.58 7.21 5.19
N THR A 22 -2.08 7.80 6.28
CA THR A 22 -1.27 9.01 6.18
C THR A 22 0.00 8.77 5.38
N GLY A 23 0.67 7.65 5.58
CA GLY A 23 1.91 7.32 4.87
C GLY A 23 1.74 7.22 3.35
N PHE A 24 0.76 6.45 2.87
CA PHE A 24 0.49 6.35 1.43
C PHE A 24 -0.02 7.68 0.86
N LYS A 25 -0.90 8.38 1.57
CA LYS A 25 -1.44 9.68 1.12
C LYS A 25 -0.33 10.70 0.92
N ASN A 26 0.62 10.80 1.85
CA ASN A 26 1.76 11.70 1.74
C ASN A 26 2.65 11.36 0.53
N ALA A 27 2.82 10.08 0.21
CA ALA A 27 3.56 9.65 -0.98
C ALA A 27 2.83 10.04 -2.28
N PHE A 28 1.51 9.89 -2.34
CA PHE A 28 0.69 10.39 -3.45
C PHE A 28 0.75 11.90 -3.58
N GLU A 29 0.64 12.65 -2.48
CA GLU A 29 0.74 14.11 -2.45
C GLU A 29 2.11 14.60 -2.97
N LYS A 30 3.19 13.92 -2.59
CA LYS A 30 4.54 14.22 -3.09
C LYS A 30 4.63 14.03 -4.59
N ALA A 31 4.22 12.87 -5.10
CA ALA A 31 4.22 12.59 -6.54
C ALA A 31 3.31 13.56 -7.31
N GLY A 32 2.11 13.86 -6.78
CA GLY A 32 1.20 14.84 -7.37
C GLY A 32 1.83 16.23 -7.50
N LYS A 33 2.51 16.71 -6.45
CA LYS A 33 3.22 18.00 -6.47
C LYS A 33 4.33 18.06 -7.51
N GLU A 34 5.11 16.98 -7.66
CA GLU A 34 6.18 16.90 -8.67
C GLU A 34 5.65 17.09 -10.11
N HIS A 35 4.42 16.66 -10.37
CA HIS A 35 3.77 16.72 -11.68
C HIS A 35 2.69 17.80 -11.81
N ASN A 36 2.54 18.68 -10.80
CA ASN A 36 1.46 19.69 -10.72
C ASN A 36 0.05 19.10 -10.88
N ILE A 37 -0.17 17.90 -10.34
CA ILE A 37 -1.47 17.22 -10.34
C ILE A 37 -2.14 17.45 -8.99
N GLU A 38 -3.41 17.85 -9.02
CA GLU A 38 -4.29 17.89 -7.85
C GLU A 38 -5.40 16.82 -7.98
N ARG A 39 -5.56 16.01 -6.93
CA ARG A 39 -6.61 14.98 -6.82
C ARG A 39 -7.01 14.80 -5.36
N ASN A 40 -8.10 14.07 -5.15
CA ASN A 40 -8.46 13.56 -3.84
C ASN A 40 -7.52 12.41 -3.43
N TRP A 41 -6.35 12.74 -2.88
CA TRP A 41 -5.33 11.76 -2.52
C TRP A 41 -5.77 10.79 -1.42
N ALA A 42 -6.69 11.21 -0.54
CA ALA A 42 -7.27 10.34 0.48
C ALA A 42 -8.11 9.22 -0.14
N GLU A 43 -8.97 9.57 -1.11
CA GLU A 43 -9.78 8.59 -1.85
C GLU A 43 -8.89 7.60 -2.64
N ILE A 44 -7.90 8.12 -3.37
CA ILE A 44 -6.96 7.29 -4.15
C ILE A 44 -6.15 6.36 -3.24
N THR A 45 -5.79 6.82 -2.04
CA THR A 45 -5.09 5.99 -1.04
C THR A 45 -5.96 4.84 -0.54
N ASN A 46 -7.26 5.09 -0.30
CA ASN A 46 -8.21 4.04 0.07
C ASN A 46 -8.37 3.01 -1.05
N GLU A 47 -8.39 3.46 -2.31
CA GLU A 47 -8.45 2.55 -3.45
C GLU A 47 -7.18 1.71 -3.62
N LEU A 48 -5.99 2.29 -3.41
CA LEU A 48 -4.74 1.54 -3.37
C LEU A 48 -4.80 0.44 -2.29
N ARG A 49 -5.23 0.78 -1.07
CA ARG A 49 -5.35 -0.19 0.03
C ARG A 49 -6.33 -1.31 -0.29
N ARG A 50 -7.50 -0.97 -0.84
CA ARG A 50 -8.53 -1.94 -1.24
C ARG A 50 -8.00 -2.91 -2.29
N LYS A 51 -7.37 -2.39 -3.36
CA LYS A 51 -6.82 -3.19 -4.45
C LYS A 51 -5.63 -4.04 -4.02
N SER A 52 -4.70 -3.50 -3.22
CA SER A 52 -3.52 -4.24 -2.76
C SER A 52 -3.88 -5.41 -1.86
N LEU A 53 -4.82 -5.22 -0.92
CA LEU A 53 -5.35 -6.32 -0.10
C LEU A 53 -6.05 -7.38 -0.94
N LYS A 54 -6.83 -6.97 -1.94
CA LYS A 54 -7.46 -7.92 -2.87
C LYS A 54 -6.44 -8.74 -3.67
N ARG A 55 -5.26 -8.19 -3.96
CA ARG A 55 -4.19 -8.89 -4.69
C ARG A 55 -3.49 -9.97 -3.87
N VAL A 56 -3.41 -9.80 -2.55
CA VAL A 56 -2.79 -10.79 -1.65
C VAL A 56 -3.80 -11.80 -1.09
N LEU A 57 -5.10 -11.51 -1.20
CA LEU A 57 -6.15 -12.42 -0.75
C LEU A 57 -6.05 -13.76 -1.48
N ASN A 58 -5.93 -14.84 -0.70
CA ASN A 58 -5.77 -16.23 -1.16
C ASN A 58 -4.56 -16.46 -2.10
N LEU A 59 -3.61 -15.53 -2.13
CA LEU A 59 -2.39 -15.69 -2.92
C LEU A 59 -1.54 -16.82 -2.31
N GLY A 60 -1.29 -17.87 -3.08
CA GLY A 60 -0.58 -19.04 -2.58
C GLY A 60 -1.47 -20.24 -2.26
N GLU A 61 -2.81 -20.10 -2.29
CA GLU A 61 -3.74 -21.15 -1.86
C GLU A 61 -3.61 -22.44 -2.68
N ASN A 62 -3.55 -22.32 -4.01
CA ASN A 62 -3.54 -23.47 -4.93
C ASN A 62 -2.18 -23.70 -5.61
N SER A 63 -1.27 -22.72 -5.53
CA SER A 63 0.05 -22.76 -6.18
C SER A 63 0.96 -21.75 -5.51
N PRO A 64 2.30 -21.93 -5.52
CA PRO A 64 3.23 -20.97 -4.93
C PRO A 64 2.95 -19.52 -5.37
N PRO A 65 2.99 -18.56 -4.44
CA PRO A 65 2.68 -17.17 -4.74
C PRO A 65 3.69 -16.60 -5.74
N LYS A 66 3.19 -15.90 -6.76
CA LYS A 66 4.04 -15.29 -7.81
C LYS A 66 4.71 -13.99 -7.37
N TYR A 67 4.24 -13.40 -6.28
CA TYR A 67 4.73 -12.15 -5.72
C TYR A 67 4.44 -12.09 -4.21
N ASN A 68 5.08 -11.16 -3.51
CA ASN A 68 4.86 -10.86 -2.10
C ASN A 68 3.96 -9.61 -1.94
N PHE A 69 3.83 -9.10 -0.72
CA PHE A 69 3.07 -7.87 -0.45
C PHE A 69 3.54 -6.67 -1.27
N ASP A 70 4.85 -6.47 -1.43
CA ASP A 70 5.39 -5.35 -2.23
C ASP A 70 4.99 -5.45 -3.70
N GLY A 71 5.07 -6.66 -4.26
CA GLY A 71 4.55 -6.92 -5.61
C GLY A 71 3.05 -6.65 -5.71
N GLY A 72 2.27 -7.02 -4.68
CA GLY A 72 0.86 -6.71 -4.56
C GLY A 72 0.58 -5.20 -4.57
N HIS A 73 1.38 -4.41 -3.82
CA HIS A 73 1.31 -2.95 -3.84
C HIS A 73 1.64 -2.38 -5.22
N LYS A 74 2.72 -2.84 -5.87
CA LYS A 74 3.12 -2.33 -7.19
C LYS A 74 2.06 -2.62 -8.26
N ILE A 75 1.49 -3.83 -8.27
CA ILE A 75 0.42 -4.20 -9.21
C ILE A 75 -0.82 -3.33 -8.97
N ALA A 76 -1.27 -3.21 -7.71
CA ALA A 76 -2.42 -2.40 -7.35
C ALA A 76 -2.21 -0.91 -7.70
N LEU A 77 -1.01 -0.37 -7.46
CA LEU A 77 -0.70 1.01 -7.80
C LEU A 77 -0.74 1.25 -9.31
N LYS A 78 -0.26 0.33 -10.14
CA LYS A 78 -0.36 0.45 -11.60
C LYS A 78 -1.81 0.47 -12.08
N GLU A 79 -2.69 -0.31 -11.46
CA GLU A 79 -4.14 -0.21 -11.73
C GLU A 79 -4.70 1.15 -11.32
N VAL A 80 -4.36 1.63 -10.11
CA VAL A 80 -4.82 2.94 -9.62
C VAL A 80 -4.36 4.06 -10.54
N ILE A 81 -3.11 4.03 -11.01
CA ILE A 81 -2.57 5.00 -11.96
C ILE A 81 -3.40 5.01 -13.26
N SER A 82 -3.76 3.83 -13.76
CA SER A 82 -4.61 3.70 -14.95
C SER A 82 -6.03 4.22 -14.68
N ASP A 83 -6.67 3.82 -13.57
CA ASP A 83 -8.06 4.16 -13.26
C ASP A 83 -8.26 5.67 -13.02
N TYR A 84 -7.24 6.35 -12.45
CA TYR A 84 -7.29 7.77 -12.11
C TYR A 84 -6.55 8.69 -13.10
N ASN A 85 -6.06 8.14 -14.22
CA ASN A 85 -5.28 8.85 -15.24
C ASN A 85 -4.08 9.62 -14.65
N LEU A 86 -3.17 8.91 -13.97
CA LEU A 86 -1.95 9.45 -13.36
C LEU A 86 -0.69 9.01 -14.12
N ASN A 87 -0.76 8.94 -15.46
CA ASN A 87 0.28 8.35 -16.31
C ASN A 87 1.60 9.14 -16.30
N GLU A 88 1.58 10.37 -15.77
CA GLU A 88 2.74 11.23 -15.54
C GLU A 88 3.64 10.70 -14.40
N PHE A 89 3.12 9.85 -13.52
CA PHE A 89 3.92 9.27 -12.44
C PHE A 89 5.07 8.41 -13.00
N THR A 90 6.28 8.78 -12.61
CA THR A 90 7.51 8.09 -13.00
C THR A 90 7.66 6.74 -12.29
N GLU A 91 8.58 5.90 -12.77
CA GLU A 91 8.90 4.66 -12.03
C GLU A 91 9.46 4.93 -10.63
N ASP A 92 10.12 6.08 -10.40
CA ASP A 92 10.53 6.50 -9.06
C ASP A 92 9.33 6.83 -8.17
N ASN A 93 8.32 7.53 -8.69
CA ASN A 93 7.07 7.75 -7.95
C ASN A 93 6.37 6.43 -7.62
N ILE A 94 6.33 5.50 -8.59
CA ILE A 94 5.76 4.16 -8.40
C ILE A 94 6.50 3.41 -7.30
N HIS A 95 7.84 3.42 -7.32
CA HIS A 95 8.66 2.76 -6.30
C HIS A 95 8.51 3.41 -4.93
N ASP A 96 8.49 4.75 -4.86
CA ASP A 96 8.30 5.48 -3.61
C ASP A 96 6.95 5.13 -2.96
N ILE A 97 5.87 5.10 -3.74
CA ILE A 97 4.52 4.79 -3.22
C ILE A 97 4.38 3.29 -2.90
N SER A 98 4.79 2.38 -3.80
CA SER A 98 4.50 0.95 -3.65
C SER A 98 5.49 0.18 -2.77
N TYR A 99 6.71 0.70 -2.59
CA TYR A 99 7.76 0.05 -1.81
C TYR A 99 8.24 0.91 -0.65
N ARG A 100 8.69 2.16 -0.88
CA ARG A 100 9.27 2.94 0.23
C ARG A 100 8.23 3.32 1.28
N ALA A 101 7.07 3.82 0.89
CA ALA A 101 6.03 4.24 1.82
C ALA A 101 5.66 3.12 2.82
N PRO A 102 5.30 1.88 2.41
CA PRO A 102 4.93 0.82 3.36
C PRO A 102 6.04 0.35 4.30
N HIS A 103 7.30 0.68 4.02
CA HIS A 103 8.44 0.38 4.89
C HIS A 103 8.79 1.52 5.85
N ASN A 104 8.12 2.68 5.76
CA ASN A 104 8.47 3.90 6.50
C ASN A 104 7.22 4.60 7.11
N PHE A 105 6.14 3.86 7.38
CA PHE A 105 5.00 4.36 8.15
C PHE A 105 5.35 4.54 9.63
#